data_AF-A0A4V3BP44-F1
#
_entry.id   AF-A0A4V3BP44-F1
#
_cell.length_a   1.000
_cell.length_b   1.000
_cell.length_c   1.000
_cell.angle_alpha   90.00
_cell.angle_beta   90.00
_cell.angle_gamma   90.00
#
_symmetry.space_group_name_H-M   'P 1'
#
loop_
_entity.id
_entity.type
_entity.pdbx_description
1 polymer ?
#
loop_
_entity_poly.entity_id
_entity_poly.type
_entity_poly.pdbx_seq_one_letter_code
_entity_poly.pdbx_strand_id
1 'polypeptide(L)'
;MDRQVALLRLARRLAAAAADKDWETLGRVDRELAATLPQLAAHGAWSPAEQRALDELQRAHAAAQADCLRETAEAGRRLGQMRESKEGWMAYAMNEEWQESRT
;
A
#
# COMPACT_ATOMS: atom_id res chain seq x y z
N MET A 1 18.57 -11.81 -21.29
CA MET A 1 19.09 -11.92 -19.91
C MET A 1 18.88 -10.65 -19.11
N ASP A 2 19.29 -9.48 -19.61
CA ASP A 2 19.20 -8.23 -18.84
C ASP A 2 17.77 -7.84 -18.42
N ARG A 3 16.80 -7.95 -19.35
CA ARG A 3 15.37 -7.70 -19.07
C ARG A 3 14.79 -8.59 -17.97
N GLN A 4 15.06 -9.89 -18.02
CA GLN A 4 14.57 -10.84 -17.00
C GLN A 4 15.13 -10.51 -15.61
N VAL A 5 16.43 -10.20 -15.52
CA VAL A 5 17.06 -9.83 -14.25
C VAL A 5 16.49 -8.50 -13.71
N ALA A 6 16.28 -7.52 -14.58
CA ALA A 6 15.64 -6.26 -14.21
C ALA A 6 14.22 -6.45 -13.66
N LEU A 7 13.39 -7.27 -14.31
CA LEU A 7 12.03 -7.58 -13.87
C LEU A 7 12.01 -8.29 -12.50
N LEU A 8 12.84 -9.32 -12.32
CA LEU A 8 12.95 -10.03 -11.04
C LEU A 8 13.47 -9.13 -9.92
N ARG A 9 14.41 -8.23 -10.22
CA ARG A 9 14.91 -7.25 -9.25
C ARG A 9 13.83 -6.27 -8.81
N LEU A 10 13.01 -5.78 -9.74
CA LEU A 10 11.87 -4.92 -9.43
C LEU A 10 10.83 -5.67 -8.58
N ALA A 11 10.50 -6.92 -8.93
CA ALA A 11 9.57 -7.75 -8.18
C ALA A 11 10.01 -7.94 -6.72
N ARG A 12 11.29 -8.28 -6.50
CA ARG A 12 11.85 -8.44 -5.14
C ARG A 12 11.86 -7.15 -4.33
N ARG A 13 12.23 -6.02 -4.94
CA ARG A 13 12.23 -4.72 -4.26
C ARG A 13 10.82 -4.30 -3.86
N LEU A 14 9.83 -4.57 -4.71
CA LEU A 14 8.44 -4.26 -4.45
C LEU A 14 7.89 -5.13 -3.31
N ALA A 15 8.16 -6.44 -3.34
CA ALA A 15 7.78 -7.37 -2.27
C ALA A 15 8.45 -7.04 -0.92
N ALA A 16 9.73 -6.68 -0.93
CA ALA A 16 10.44 -6.29 0.29
C ALA A 16 9.89 -4.99 0.88
N ALA A 17 9.68 -3.95 0.06
CA ALA A 17 9.12 -2.69 0.53
C ALA A 17 7.69 -2.86 1.10
N ALA A 18 6.87 -3.73 0.49
CA ALA A 18 5.55 -4.07 1.01
C ALA A 18 5.63 -4.83 2.34
N ALA A 19 6.53 -5.81 2.46
CA ALA A 19 6.72 -6.58 3.69
C ALA A 19 7.22 -5.71 4.86
N ASP A 20 8.11 -4.76 4.58
CA ASP A 20 8.65 -3.82 5.56
C ASP A 20 7.69 -2.65 5.87
N LYS A 21 6.54 -2.59 5.20
CA LYS A 21 5.58 -1.48 5.24
C LYS A 21 6.23 -0.12 4.94
N ASP A 22 7.30 -0.12 4.15
CA ASP A 22 7.97 1.10 3.68
C ASP A 22 7.20 1.65 2.47
N TRP A 23 6.11 2.36 2.76
CA TRP A 23 5.20 2.92 1.76
C TRP A 23 5.88 3.92 0.82
N GLU A 24 6.90 4.64 1.30
CA GLU A 24 7.65 5.59 0.49
C GLU A 24 8.52 4.87 -0.54
N THR A 25 9.29 3.87 -0.10
CA THR A 25 10.06 3.03 -1.01
C THR A 25 9.15 2.27 -1.96
N LEU A 26 8.00 1.77 -1.50
CA LEU A 26 7.03 1.08 -2.33
C LEU A 26 6.54 1.97 -3.48
N GLY A 27 6.13 3.21 -3.19
CA GLY A 27 5.70 4.17 -4.20
C GLY A 27 6.82 4.67 -5.13
N ARG A 28 8.09 4.63 -4.68
CA ARG A 28 9.25 4.90 -5.55
C ARG A 28 9.50 3.75 -6.52
N VAL A 29 9.46 2.50 -6.03
CA VAL A 29 9.65 1.30 -6.87
C VAL A 29 8.52 1.16 -7.88
N ASP A 30 7.28 1.48 -7.50
CA ASP A 30 6.13 1.47 -8.40
C ASP A 30 6.26 2.47 -9.55
N ARG A 31 6.70 3.71 -9.26
CA ARG A 31 6.98 4.70 -10.31
C ARG A 31 8.14 4.28 -11.22
N GLU A 32 9.19 3.70 -10.66
CA GLU A 32 10.30 3.14 -11.44
C GLU A 32 9.80 2.02 -12.35
N LEU A 33 8.91 1.16 -11.85
CA LEU A 33 8.28 0.10 -12.63
C LEU A 33 7.46 0.69 -13.80
N ALA A 34 6.60 1.66 -13.53
CA ALA A 34 5.76 2.31 -14.55
C ALA A 34 6.59 3.00 -15.64
N ALA A 35 7.74 3.57 -15.30
CA ALA A 35 8.65 4.21 -16.26
C ALA A 35 9.45 3.18 -17.09
N THR A 36 9.90 2.09 -16.45
CA THR A 36 10.84 1.14 -17.06
C THR A 36 10.12 0.06 -17.88
N LEU A 37 8.95 -0.40 -17.45
CA LEU A 37 8.24 -1.51 -18.10
C LEU A 37 7.87 -1.24 -19.57
N PRO A 38 7.38 -0.05 -19.96
CA PRO A 38 7.13 0.27 -21.37
C PRO A 38 8.40 0.26 -22.23
N GLN A 39 9.51 0.73 -21.66
CA GLN A 39 10.81 0.74 -22.35
C GLN A 39 11.29 -0.69 -22.62
N LEU A 40 11.15 -1.59 -21.64
CA LEU A 40 11.51 -3.00 -21.81
C LEU A 40 10.59 -3.74 -22.78
N ALA A 41 9.31 -3.36 -22.83
CA ALA A 41 8.33 -3.87 -23.80
C ALA A 41 8.63 -3.41 -25.25
N ALA A 42 9.24 -2.24 -25.43
CA ALA A 42 9.62 -1.73 -26.75
C ALA A 42 10.74 -2.53 -27.43
N HIS A 43 11.47 -3.37 -26.68
CA HIS A 43 12.58 -4.21 -27.19
C HIS A 43 12.09 -5.49 -27.90
N GLY A 44 10.83 -5.54 -28.34
CA GLY A 44 10.23 -6.66 -29.06
C GLY A 44 9.67 -7.76 -28.16
N ALA A 45 9.26 -8.86 -28.79
CA ALA A 45 8.51 -9.93 -28.14
C ALA A 45 9.24 -10.52 -26.92
N TRP A 46 8.45 -10.83 -25.89
CA TRP A 46 8.93 -11.45 -24.66
C TRP A 46 9.22 -12.93 -24.88
N SER A 47 10.40 -13.36 -24.46
CA SER A 47 10.72 -14.79 -24.36
C SER A 47 9.92 -15.46 -23.24
N PRO A 48 9.76 -16.80 -23.26
CA PRO A 48 9.07 -17.52 -22.19
C PRO A 48 9.66 -17.29 -20.79
N ALA A 49 10.98 -17.08 -20.70
CA ALA A 49 11.65 -16.78 -19.44
C ALA A 49 11.31 -15.37 -18.92
N GLU A 50 11.18 -14.39 -19.83
CA GLU A 50 10.78 -13.03 -19.49
C GLU A 50 9.29 -12.95 -19.14
N GLN A 51 8.42 -13.72 -19.81
CA GLN A 51 7.01 -13.84 -19.44
C GLN A 51 6.84 -14.37 -18.02
N ARG A 52 7.58 -15.41 -17.63
CA ARG A 52 7.56 -15.90 -16.24
C ARG A 52 7.99 -14.84 -15.23
N ALA A 53 8.98 -14.01 -15.58
CA ALA A 53 9.42 -12.90 -14.72
C ALA A 53 8.37 -11.78 -14.65
N LEU A 54 7.63 -11.53 -15.73
CA LEU A 54 6.48 -10.62 -15.74
C LEU A 54 5.35 -11.15 -14.84
N ASP A 55 5.03 -12.44 -14.91
CA ASP A 55 4.01 -13.05 -14.06
C ASP A 55 4.39 -13.00 -12.57
N GLU A 56 5.67 -13.15 -12.25
CA GLU A 56 6.20 -12.99 -10.89
C GLU A 56 6.06 -11.54 -10.41
N LEU A 57 6.45 -10.58 -11.24
CA LEU A 57 6.29 -9.16 -10.97
C LEU A 57 4.82 -8.75 -10.79
N GLN A 58 3.92 -9.26 -11.64
CA GLN A 58 2.48 -8.98 -11.54
C GLN A 58 1.90 -9.51 -10.22
N ARG A 59 2.30 -10.71 -9.79
CA ARG A 59 1.90 -11.28 -8.51
C ARG A 59 2.42 -10.46 -7.33
N ALA A 60 3.69 -10.03 -7.37
CA ALA A 60 4.26 -9.16 -6.35
C ALA A 60 3.51 -7.82 -6.26
N HIS A 61 3.15 -7.23 -7.40
CA HIS A 61 2.39 -5.98 -7.46
C HIS A 61 0.97 -6.12 -6.92
N ALA A 62 0.25 -7.18 -7.30
CA ALA A 62 -1.08 -7.46 -6.78
C ALA A 62 -1.08 -7.70 -5.26
N ALA A 63 -0.07 -8.41 -4.74
CA ALA A 63 0.09 -8.62 -3.30
C ALA A 63 0.33 -7.30 -2.56
N ALA A 64 1.26 -6.47 -3.06
CA ALA A 64 1.54 -5.16 -2.46
C ALA A 64 0.29 -4.25 -2.48
N GLN A 65 -0.49 -4.27 -3.56
CA GLN A 65 -1.75 -3.52 -3.64
C GLN A 65 -2.75 -3.99 -2.58
N ALA A 66 -2.91 -5.31 -2.41
CA ALA A 66 -3.81 -5.87 -1.40
C ALA A 66 -3.37 -5.48 0.02
N ASP A 67 -2.07 -5.49 0.30
CA ASP A 67 -1.51 -5.05 1.59
C ASP A 67 -1.77 -3.55 1.84
N CYS A 68 -1.52 -2.69 0.85
CA CYS A 68 -1.84 -1.26 0.94
C CYS A 68 -3.33 -1.02 1.25
N LEU A 69 -4.23 -1.73 0.57
CA LEU A 69 -5.68 -1.62 0.82
C LEU A 69 -6.05 -2.06 2.23
N ARG A 70 -5.47 -3.17 2.72
CA ARG A 70 -5.70 -3.67 4.08
C ARG A 70 -5.27 -2.66 5.13
N GLU A 71 -4.06 -2.12 5.01
CA GLU A 71 -3.51 -1.16 5.97
C GLU A 71 -4.26 0.18 5.93
N THR A 72 -4.70 0.62 4.75
CA THR A 72 -5.56 1.82 4.61
C THR A 72 -6.91 1.62 5.30
N ALA A 73 -7.53 0.45 5.11
CA ALA A 73 -8.79 0.12 5.79
C ALA A 73 -8.62 0.05 7.31
N GLU A 74 -7.50 -0.51 7.79
CA GLU A 74 -7.20 -0.57 9.22
C GLU A 74 -6.95 0.81 9.84
N ALA A 75 -6.18 1.67 9.16
CA ALA A 75 -6.00 3.06 9.57
C ALA A 75 -7.33 3.82 9.64
N GLY A 76 -8.20 3.64 8.63
CA GLY A 76 -9.54 4.22 8.61
C GLY A 76 -10.40 3.78 9.80
N ARG A 77 -10.39 2.47 10.14
CA ARG A 77 -11.10 1.95 11.32
C ARG A 77 -10.58 2.57 12.62
N ARG A 78 -9.26 2.66 12.79
CA ARG A 78 -8.64 3.24 14.00
C ARG A 78 -9.01 4.72 14.16
N LEU A 79 -8.96 5.49 13.07
CA LEU A 79 -9.39 6.90 13.08
C LEU A 79 -10.88 7.06 13.41
N GLY A 80 -11.74 6.17 12.88
CA GLY A 80 -13.16 6.12 13.23
C GLY A 80 -13.40 5.88 14.73
N GLN A 81 -12.73 4.87 15.29
CA GLN A 81 -12.81 4.55 16.72
C GLN A 81 -12.34 5.71 17.61
N MET A 82 -11.27 6.41 17.23
CA MET A 82 -10.78 7.58 17.97
C MET A 82 -11.79 8.72 17.94
N ARG A 83 -12.46 8.94 16.79
CA ARG A 83 -13.49 9.97 16.65
C ARG A 83 -14.73 9.64 17.49
N GLU A 84 -15.24 8.42 17.40
CA GLU A 84 -16.40 7.95 18.18
C GLU A 84 -16.12 8.03 19.68
N SER A 85 -14.93 7.60 20.10
CA SER A 85 -14.50 7.72 21.50
C SER A 85 -14.54 9.19 21.93
N LYS A 86 -13.94 10.10 21.15
CA LYS A 86 -13.94 11.54 21.46
C LYS A 86 -15.36 12.12 21.54
N GLU A 87 -16.23 11.78 20.61
CA GLU A 87 -17.64 12.23 20.61
C GLU A 87 -18.40 11.69 21.84
N GLY A 88 -18.15 10.44 22.23
CA GLY A 88 -18.69 9.86 23.47
C GLY A 88 -18.23 10.60 24.73
N TRP A 89 -16.93 10.84 24.88
CA TRP A 89 -16.38 11.61 26.02
C TRP A 89 -16.94 13.04 26.08
N MET A 90 -17.09 13.72 24.95
CA MET A 90 -17.67 15.07 24.92
C MET A 90 -19.16 15.07 25.31
N ALA A 91 -19.93 14.05 24.93
CA ALA A 91 -21.33 13.94 25.31
C ALA A 91 -21.51 13.75 26.83
N TYR A 92 -20.64 12.96 27.46
CA TYR A 92 -20.63 12.83 28.92
C TYR A 92 -20.20 14.13 29.61
N ALA A 93 -19.16 14.81 29.12
CA ALA A 93 -18.69 16.08 29.69
C ALA A 93 -19.75 17.19 29.62
N MET A 94 -20.47 17.33 28.49
CA MET A 94 -21.58 18.30 28.40
C MET A 94 -22.70 17.94 29.39
N ASN A 95 -23.05 16.66 29.54
CA ASN A 95 -24.13 16.25 30.44
C ASN A 95 -23.81 16.54 31.92
N GLU A 96 -22.54 16.48 32.32
CA GLU A 96 -22.09 16.88 33.67
C GLU A 96 -22.23 18.41 33.88
N GLU A 97 -21.86 19.22 32.88
CA GLU A 97 -21.98 20.68 32.92
C GLU A 97 -23.46 21.16 33.00
N TRP A 98 -24.37 20.43 32.37
CA TRP A 98 -25.83 20.66 32.46
C TRP A 98 -26.45 20.26 33.80
N GLN A 99 -25.83 19.34 34.54
CA GLN A 99 -26.29 18.92 35.88
C GLN A 99 -25.79 19.89 36.96
N GLU A 100 -24.55 20.36 36.85
CA GLU A 100 -23.93 21.28 37.81
C GLU A 100 -24.50 22.70 37.76
N SER A 101 -25.03 23.13 36.60
CA SER A 101 -25.69 24.43 36.42
C SER A 101 -27.15 24.49 36.89
N ARG A 102 -27.70 23.38 37.38
CA ARG A 102 -29.09 23.27 37.89
C ARG A 102 -29.16 23.08 39.42
N THR A 103 -28.02 23.10 40.12
CA THR A 103 -27.92 23.12 41.59
C THR A 103 -27.45 24.47 42.09
#